data_AF-A0A8J2RGZ1-F1
#
_entry.id   AF-A0A8J2RGZ1-F1
#
_cell.length_a   1.000
_cell.length_b   1.000
_cell.length_c   1.000
_cell.angle_alpha   90.00
_cell.angle_beta   90.00
_cell.angle_gamma   90.00
#
_symmetry.space_group_name_H-M   'P 1'
#
loop_
_entity.id
_entity.type
_entity.pdbx_description
1 polymer ?
#
loop_
_entity_poly.entity_id
_entity_poly.type
_entity_poly.pdbx_seq_one_letter_code
_entity_poly.pdbx_strand_id
1 'polypeptide(L)'
;MASSSHSSEECNRLMFEAVNENSTSKFALAKSTYSVIEILTSLIQRNDNGEIPLVVAMKNKFFSVIDELIHWMLANNVYSNEDFMSMFLIIINEIAHHIPLMELIEYLIKDLKCLHNLGNALCFQFIGQVFIYSITFTREDKIIALELFGAISCISLLDINPTFGMICWKEAMNLRYIYFPQDSDILFPKELDVHVPSEAFSVVFGSAVEVMSIEELGLLQQDCMDSHYLPLDYLLFDRRIKIQALLVIRRISVQANLEHLHWLYLECLYAFGSLIFEQRTSSVSGDGKIVMNTCQLIMDQLAGFDKKLLPRKFSNIFFKTFRLMSRFFFSTMDKIQSNSPERELSYTNLMIPTKFITSIKYDHFDGCDGFEVHDRWNFVIHACFHIFLLNKISPRLTNEEKQKLEERYSHFIRNFSPERTTTVLHLAILGRERNLATENYEVLQTLQLILKLGADPNAIDQKGRTPLHIMAGFKDLHVEENRLAFKELVDAESHLDSATDDGETVISILKKTLMEYGDNYVHPYFVSLINTVHPLSCYAARVIRRYGIPFDENRIPVHLQPFVACHSAKEFAD
;
A
#
# COMPACT_ATOMS: atom_id res chain seq x y z
N MET A 1 37.08 -17.74 -38.25
CA MET A 1 37.01 -18.71 -37.13
C MET A 1 37.94 -18.35 -35.95
N ALA A 2 39.11 -17.73 -36.14
CA ALA A 2 39.97 -17.31 -35.02
C ALA A 2 39.59 -15.95 -34.36
N SER A 3 38.85 -15.07 -35.04
CA SER A 3 38.42 -13.78 -34.49
C SER A 3 37.14 -13.86 -33.64
N SER A 4 36.32 -14.89 -33.82
CA SER A 4 35.06 -15.07 -33.08
C SER A 4 35.27 -15.72 -31.71
N SER A 5 36.33 -16.51 -31.52
CA SER A 5 36.62 -17.16 -30.22
C SER A 5 37.16 -16.18 -29.18
N HIS A 6 38.04 -15.26 -29.60
CA HIS A 6 38.56 -14.21 -28.70
C HIS A 6 37.49 -13.19 -28.29
N SER A 7 36.54 -12.89 -29.18
CA SER A 7 35.37 -12.05 -28.88
C SER A 7 34.49 -12.68 -27.79
N SER A 8 34.20 -13.98 -27.91
CA SER A 8 33.34 -14.70 -26.96
C SER A 8 33.95 -14.84 -25.56
N GLU A 9 35.26 -15.01 -25.45
CA GLU A 9 35.96 -15.18 -24.17
C GLU A 9 36.02 -13.86 -23.39
N GLU A 10 36.25 -12.75 -24.08
CA GLU A 10 36.23 -11.41 -23.48
C GLU A 10 34.82 -10.99 -23.07
N CYS A 11 33.80 -11.36 -23.86
CA CYS A 11 32.39 -11.21 -23.47
C CYS A 11 32.07 -11.98 -22.18
N ASN A 12 32.58 -13.22 -22.05
CA ASN A 12 32.40 -14.03 -20.84
C ASN A 12 33.05 -13.38 -19.60
N ARG A 13 34.29 -12.92 -19.73
CA ARG A 13 34.99 -12.21 -18.66
C ARG A 13 34.23 -10.98 -18.20
N LEU A 14 33.78 -10.14 -19.13
CA LEU A 14 33.05 -8.92 -18.82
C LEU A 14 31.70 -9.21 -18.13
N MET A 15 31.03 -10.29 -18.52
CA MET A 15 29.76 -10.70 -17.92
C MET A 15 29.91 -11.22 -16.48
N PHE A 16 30.93 -12.03 -16.21
CA PHE A 16 31.23 -12.45 -14.84
C PHE A 16 31.69 -11.27 -13.97
N GLU A 17 32.47 -10.32 -14.51
CA GLU A 17 32.81 -9.09 -13.78
C GLU A 17 31.58 -8.24 -13.46
N ALA A 18 30.67 -8.07 -14.42
CA ALA A 18 29.42 -7.32 -14.21
C ALA A 18 28.59 -7.93 -13.08
N VAL A 19 28.47 -9.26 -13.05
CA VAL A 19 27.75 -9.97 -11.98
C VAL A 19 28.49 -9.88 -10.64
N ASN A 20 29.78 -10.20 -10.60
CA ASN A 20 30.55 -10.26 -9.35
C ASN A 20 30.59 -8.91 -8.63
N GLU A 21 30.53 -7.81 -9.38
CA GLU A 21 30.52 -6.44 -8.85
C GLU A 21 29.11 -5.83 -8.72
N ASN A 22 28.05 -6.57 -9.08
CA ASN A 22 26.68 -6.07 -9.19
C ASN A 22 26.58 -4.76 -10.01
N SER A 23 27.29 -4.70 -11.15
CA SER A 23 27.51 -3.49 -11.92
C SER A 23 26.67 -3.44 -13.21
N THR A 24 25.59 -2.66 -13.19
CA THR A 24 24.74 -2.42 -14.37
C THR A 24 25.46 -1.68 -15.50
N SER A 25 26.49 -0.88 -15.18
CA SER A 25 27.29 -0.17 -16.17
C SER A 25 28.20 -1.11 -16.97
N LYS A 26 28.80 -2.12 -16.33
CA LYS A 26 29.57 -3.17 -17.02
C LYS A 26 28.67 -4.04 -17.90
N PHE A 27 27.46 -4.34 -17.44
CA PHE A 27 26.47 -5.03 -18.27
C PHE A 27 26.03 -4.17 -19.47
N ALA A 28 25.83 -2.86 -19.28
CA ALA A 28 25.54 -1.93 -20.38
C ALA A 28 26.67 -1.86 -21.42
N LEU A 29 27.93 -1.92 -20.96
CA LEU A 29 29.10 -2.00 -21.83
C LEU A 29 29.12 -3.31 -22.64
N ALA A 30 28.78 -4.44 -22.02
CA ALA A 30 28.66 -5.71 -22.74
C ALA A 30 27.61 -5.63 -23.85
N LYS A 31 26.44 -5.05 -23.55
CA LYS A 31 25.34 -4.84 -24.50
C LYS A 31 25.69 -3.97 -25.71
N SER A 32 26.53 -2.95 -25.53
CA SER A 32 26.94 -2.06 -26.62
C SER A 32 28.10 -2.62 -27.46
N THR A 33 28.81 -3.62 -26.93
CA THR A 33 30.04 -4.14 -27.53
C THR A 33 29.83 -5.48 -28.25
N TYR A 34 28.96 -6.34 -27.73
CA TYR A 34 28.78 -7.71 -28.21
C TYR A 34 27.39 -7.96 -28.80
N SER A 35 27.29 -8.94 -29.70
CA SER A 35 26.02 -9.38 -30.25
C SER A 35 25.15 -10.11 -29.22
N VAL A 36 23.85 -10.19 -29.48
CA VAL A 36 22.88 -10.94 -28.64
C VAL A 36 23.30 -12.39 -28.44
N ILE A 37 23.80 -13.04 -29.50
CA ILE A 37 24.24 -14.44 -29.45
C ILE A 37 25.48 -14.60 -28.56
N GLU A 38 26.45 -13.69 -28.64
CA GLU A 38 27.66 -13.73 -27.81
C GLU A 38 27.33 -13.53 -26.34
N ILE A 39 26.43 -12.60 -26.01
CA ILE A 39 25.97 -12.35 -24.64
C ILE A 39 25.20 -13.57 -24.11
N LEU A 40 24.28 -14.15 -24.88
CA LEU A 40 23.55 -15.35 -24.48
C LEU A 40 24.48 -16.55 -24.29
N THR A 41 25.48 -16.71 -25.16
CA THR A 41 26.49 -17.78 -25.04
C THR A 41 27.33 -17.60 -23.78
N SER A 42 27.69 -16.36 -23.46
CA SER A 42 28.39 -16.01 -22.22
C SER A 42 27.55 -16.32 -20.97
N LEU A 43 26.24 -16.06 -21.01
CA LEU A 43 25.33 -16.34 -19.89
C LEU A 43 25.16 -17.83 -19.54
N ILE A 44 25.52 -18.73 -20.45
CA ILE A 44 25.50 -20.19 -20.21
C ILE A 44 26.91 -20.76 -19.99
N GLN A 45 27.97 -19.96 -20.15
CA GLN A 45 29.33 -20.40 -19.86
C GLN A 45 29.55 -20.47 -18.35
N ARG A 46 30.29 -21.50 -17.93
CA ARG A 46 30.58 -21.76 -16.52
C ARG A 46 31.92 -21.12 -16.13
N ASN A 47 31.99 -20.57 -14.93
CA ASN A 47 33.25 -20.20 -14.29
C ASN A 47 33.99 -21.44 -13.75
N ASP A 48 35.14 -21.20 -13.11
CA ASP A 48 35.96 -22.26 -12.49
C ASP A 48 35.22 -23.06 -11.40
N ASN A 49 34.18 -22.47 -10.79
CA ASN A 49 33.33 -23.12 -9.79
C ASN A 49 32.17 -23.91 -10.42
N GLY A 50 32.06 -23.95 -11.76
CA GLY A 50 30.97 -24.60 -12.48
C GLY A 50 29.67 -23.78 -12.51
N GLU A 51 29.70 -22.53 -12.11
CA GLU A 51 28.51 -21.66 -12.01
C GLU A 51 28.39 -20.76 -13.24
N ILE A 52 27.17 -20.55 -13.72
CA ILE A 52 26.87 -19.55 -14.75
C ILE A 52 26.70 -18.14 -14.12
N PRO A 53 26.88 -17.04 -14.87
CA PRO A 53 26.80 -15.69 -14.34
C PRO A 53 25.49 -15.43 -13.57
N LEU A 54 24.35 -15.90 -14.08
CA LEU A 54 23.07 -15.64 -13.44
C LEU A 54 22.93 -16.34 -12.08
N VAL A 55 23.47 -17.55 -11.92
CA VAL A 55 23.49 -18.27 -10.63
C VAL A 55 24.30 -17.49 -9.60
N VAL A 56 25.45 -16.95 -10.00
CA VAL A 56 26.28 -16.12 -9.12
C VAL A 56 25.53 -14.86 -8.70
N ALA A 57 24.81 -14.21 -9.62
CA ALA A 57 24.01 -13.03 -9.32
C ALA A 57 22.91 -13.33 -8.30
N MET A 58 22.19 -14.44 -8.49
CA MET A 58 21.07 -14.81 -7.62
C MET A 58 21.53 -15.29 -6.24
N LYS A 59 22.61 -16.09 -6.14
CA LYS A 59 23.19 -16.51 -4.85
C LYS A 59 23.60 -15.31 -3.99
N ASN A 60 24.12 -14.27 -4.63
CA ASN A 60 24.55 -13.05 -3.95
C ASN A 60 23.45 -11.98 -3.84
N LYS A 61 22.21 -12.27 -4.29
CA LYS A 61 21.06 -11.35 -4.24
C LYS A 61 21.32 -10.01 -4.95
N PHE A 62 22.06 -10.05 -6.05
CA PHE A 62 22.43 -8.91 -6.89
C PHE A 62 21.32 -8.50 -7.86
N PHE A 63 20.22 -8.01 -7.30
CA PHE A 63 18.97 -7.75 -8.02
C PHE A 63 19.10 -6.77 -9.19
N SER A 64 19.93 -5.72 -9.06
CA SER A 64 20.12 -4.72 -10.12
C SER A 64 20.67 -5.29 -11.42
N VAL A 65 21.60 -6.25 -11.37
CA VAL A 65 22.13 -6.89 -12.59
C VAL A 65 21.14 -7.90 -13.15
N ILE A 66 20.40 -8.60 -12.29
CA ILE A 66 19.40 -9.57 -12.74
C ILE A 66 18.24 -8.86 -13.46
N ASP A 67 17.74 -7.75 -12.91
CA ASP A 67 16.70 -6.95 -13.55
C ASP A 67 17.13 -6.45 -14.93
N GLU A 68 18.34 -5.90 -15.02
CA GLU A 68 18.90 -5.39 -16.27
C GLU A 68 19.05 -6.50 -17.33
N LEU A 69 19.40 -7.71 -16.88
CA LEU A 69 19.53 -8.90 -17.73
C LEU A 69 18.17 -9.37 -18.24
N ILE A 70 17.18 -9.49 -17.37
CA ILE A 70 15.81 -9.86 -17.76
C ILE A 70 15.25 -8.83 -18.76
N HIS A 71 15.35 -7.53 -18.45
CA HIS A 71 14.89 -6.46 -19.35
C HIS A 71 15.56 -6.52 -20.73
N TRP A 72 16.87 -6.77 -20.77
CA TRP A 72 17.59 -6.90 -22.03
C TRP A 72 17.14 -8.10 -22.85
N MET A 73 16.93 -9.26 -22.22
CA MET A 73 16.45 -10.46 -22.92
C MET A 73 15.06 -10.24 -23.54
N LEU A 74 14.19 -9.51 -22.85
CA LEU A 74 12.87 -9.15 -23.35
C LEU A 74 12.94 -8.17 -24.52
N ALA A 75 13.79 -7.15 -24.44
CA ALA A 75 13.96 -6.16 -25.50
C ALA A 75 14.44 -6.78 -26.83
N ASN A 76 15.07 -7.96 -26.78
CA ASN A 76 15.59 -8.66 -27.95
C ASN A 76 14.68 -9.79 -28.47
N ASN A 77 13.43 -9.90 -27.99
CA ASN A 77 12.46 -10.93 -28.41
C ASN A 77 13.02 -12.36 -28.38
N VAL A 78 13.85 -12.66 -27.38
CA VAL A 78 14.55 -13.95 -27.20
C VAL A 78 13.57 -15.14 -27.21
N TYR A 79 12.31 -14.91 -26.85
CA TYR A 79 11.24 -15.90 -26.84
C TYR A 79 10.72 -16.33 -28.22
N SER A 80 11.02 -15.60 -29.29
CA SER A 80 10.52 -15.92 -30.64
C SER A 80 11.38 -16.91 -31.41
N ASN A 81 12.54 -17.29 -30.86
CA ASN A 81 13.52 -18.17 -31.50
C ASN A 81 13.75 -19.43 -30.66
N GLU A 82 13.58 -20.62 -31.27
CA GLU A 82 13.75 -21.92 -30.60
C GLU A 82 15.16 -22.14 -30.04
N ASP A 83 16.20 -21.60 -30.70
CA ASP A 83 17.58 -21.72 -30.24
C ASP A 83 17.80 -20.97 -28.92
N PHE A 84 17.15 -19.81 -28.77
CA PHE A 84 17.23 -18.98 -27.58
C PHE A 84 16.39 -19.52 -26.41
N MET A 85 15.24 -20.12 -26.72
CA MET A 85 14.43 -20.91 -25.78
C MET A 85 15.27 -21.99 -25.08
N SER A 86 16.04 -22.74 -25.86
CA SER A 86 16.90 -23.82 -25.36
C SER A 86 17.97 -23.31 -24.39
N MET A 87 18.60 -22.16 -24.70
CA MET A 87 19.58 -21.53 -23.79
C MET A 87 18.93 -21.06 -22.49
N PHE A 88 17.72 -20.52 -22.54
CA PHE A 88 17.03 -20.05 -21.34
C PHE A 88 16.56 -21.18 -20.43
N LEU A 89 16.12 -22.30 -21.02
CA LEU A 89 15.84 -23.54 -20.30
C LEU A 89 17.05 -24.02 -19.49
N ILE A 90 18.26 -23.96 -20.07
CA ILE A 90 19.51 -24.29 -19.36
C ILE A 90 19.74 -23.34 -18.19
N ILE A 91 19.52 -22.04 -18.39
CA ILE A 91 19.73 -21.02 -17.36
C ILE A 91 18.78 -21.22 -16.16
N ILE A 92 17.48 -21.34 -16.40
CA ILE A 92 16.48 -21.57 -15.34
C ILE A 92 16.71 -22.92 -14.66
N ASN A 93 17.10 -23.94 -15.44
CA ASN A 93 17.45 -25.23 -14.89
C ASN A 93 18.60 -25.13 -13.88
N GLU A 94 19.69 -24.44 -14.22
CA GLU A 94 20.81 -24.24 -13.28
C GLU A 94 20.40 -23.42 -12.06
N ILE A 95 19.56 -22.41 -12.22
CA ILE A 95 19.02 -21.64 -11.09
C ILE A 95 18.23 -22.55 -10.14
N ALA A 96 17.33 -23.38 -10.69
CA ALA A 96 16.50 -24.28 -9.91
C ALA A 96 17.29 -25.32 -9.09
N HIS A 97 18.46 -25.73 -9.59
CA HIS A 97 19.36 -26.62 -8.85
C HIS A 97 20.05 -25.92 -7.66
N HIS A 98 20.18 -24.60 -7.71
CA HIS A 98 20.93 -23.83 -6.71
C HIS A 98 20.06 -22.99 -5.79
N ILE A 99 18.79 -22.77 -6.14
CA ILE A 99 17.85 -21.91 -5.42
C ILE A 99 16.52 -22.65 -5.28
N PRO A 100 15.94 -22.75 -4.08
CA PRO A 100 14.64 -23.37 -3.88
C PRO A 100 13.59 -22.77 -4.81
N LEU A 101 12.72 -23.60 -5.38
CA LEU A 101 11.67 -23.17 -6.32
C LEU A 101 10.90 -21.95 -5.80
N MET A 102 10.60 -21.93 -4.51
CA MET A 102 9.80 -20.87 -3.90
C MET A 102 10.56 -19.54 -3.78
N GLU A 103 11.88 -19.57 -3.54
CA GLU A 103 12.71 -18.36 -3.53
C GLU A 103 12.91 -17.84 -4.97
N LEU A 104 12.95 -18.74 -5.97
CA LEU A 104 12.94 -18.38 -7.38
C LEU A 104 11.62 -17.74 -7.81
N ILE A 105 10.49 -18.38 -7.48
CA ILE A 105 9.15 -17.86 -7.76
C ILE A 105 8.97 -16.51 -7.08
N GLU A 106 9.37 -16.37 -5.81
CA GLU A 106 9.35 -15.10 -5.11
C GLU A 106 10.18 -14.05 -5.84
N TYR A 107 11.42 -14.37 -6.22
CA TYR A 107 12.29 -13.45 -6.92
C TYR A 107 11.64 -12.90 -8.20
N LEU A 108 11.05 -13.79 -9.00
CA LEU A 108 10.37 -13.45 -10.24
C LEU A 108 9.08 -12.63 -10.02
N ILE A 109 8.50 -12.70 -8.83
CA ILE A 109 7.23 -12.05 -8.43
C ILE A 109 7.47 -10.74 -7.66
N LYS A 110 8.62 -10.59 -7.01
CA LYS A 110 8.92 -9.52 -6.05
C LYS A 110 8.71 -8.11 -6.60
N ASP A 111 8.93 -7.92 -7.90
CA ASP A 111 8.74 -6.65 -8.62
C ASP A 111 7.64 -6.71 -9.68
N LEU A 112 6.50 -7.32 -9.32
CA LEU A 112 5.28 -7.34 -10.14
C LEU A 112 4.82 -5.94 -10.62
N LYS A 113 5.17 -4.85 -9.91
CA LYS A 113 4.84 -3.47 -10.32
C LYS A 113 5.57 -3.01 -11.59
N CYS A 114 6.73 -3.60 -11.91
CA CYS A 114 7.40 -3.35 -13.19
C CYS A 114 6.61 -3.95 -14.35
N LEU A 115 5.69 -4.89 -14.10
CA LEU A 115 5.05 -5.69 -15.13
C LEU A 115 3.83 -5.06 -15.82
N HIS A 116 3.55 -3.77 -15.58
CA HIS A 116 2.64 -2.96 -16.40
C HIS A 116 3.14 -2.71 -17.84
N ASN A 117 4.35 -3.15 -18.17
CA ASN A 117 4.89 -3.09 -19.53
C ASN A 117 4.59 -4.39 -20.29
N LEU A 118 4.16 -4.31 -21.56
CA LEU A 118 3.84 -5.47 -22.40
C LEU A 118 5.00 -6.50 -22.47
N GLY A 119 6.26 -6.01 -22.45
CA GLY A 119 7.43 -6.89 -22.43
C GLY A 119 7.50 -7.80 -21.19
N ASN A 120 6.97 -7.32 -20.07
CA ASN A 120 7.00 -8.02 -18.80
C ASN A 120 5.87 -9.06 -18.65
N ALA A 121 4.72 -8.82 -19.27
CA ALA A 121 3.67 -9.83 -19.44
C ALA A 121 4.16 -11.03 -20.25
N LEU A 122 4.88 -10.78 -21.36
CA LEU A 122 5.50 -11.82 -22.18
C LEU A 122 6.63 -12.54 -21.43
N CYS A 123 7.40 -11.82 -20.59
CA CYS A 123 8.40 -12.43 -19.71
C CYS A 123 7.78 -13.46 -18.77
N PHE A 124 6.69 -13.08 -18.11
CA PHE A 124 6.01 -13.95 -17.17
C PHE A 124 5.45 -15.20 -17.85
N GLN A 125 4.83 -15.03 -19.03
CA GLN A 125 4.38 -16.15 -19.86
C GLN A 125 5.54 -17.07 -20.25
N PHE A 126 6.63 -16.49 -20.72
CA PHE A 126 7.82 -17.22 -21.14
C PHE A 126 8.44 -18.03 -19.99
N ILE A 127 8.57 -17.44 -18.80
CA ILE A 127 9.09 -18.15 -17.63
C ILE A 127 8.15 -19.30 -17.23
N GLY A 128 6.83 -19.08 -17.26
CA GLY A 128 5.87 -20.15 -17.00
C GLY A 128 5.98 -21.31 -18.01
N GLN A 129 6.27 -21.02 -19.29
CA GLN A 129 6.54 -22.04 -20.31
C GLN A 129 7.79 -22.87 -20.00
N VAL A 130 8.81 -22.29 -19.37
CA VAL A 130 10.01 -23.06 -18.97
C VAL A 130 9.65 -24.19 -18.02
N PHE A 131 8.71 -24.00 -17.08
CA PHE A 131 8.26 -25.05 -16.19
C PHE A 131 7.48 -26.17 -16.90
N ILE A 132 6.81 -25.84 -18.02
CA ILE A 132 6.11 -26.81 -18.88
C ILE A 132 7.14 -27.72 -19.58
N TYR A 133 8.19 -27.13 -20.15
CA TYR A 133 9.15 -27.86 -20.99
C TYR A 133 10.37 -28.43 -20.25
N SER A 134 10.65 -27.96 -19.03
CA SER A 134 11.79 -28.44 -18.26
C SER A 134 11.64 -29.91 -17.86
N ILE A 135 12.73 -30.67 -17.90
CA ILE A 135 12.78 -32.08 -17.47
C ILE A 135 13.36 -32.27 -16.06
N THR A 136 13.81 -31.21 -15.40
CA THR A 136 14.65 -31.30 -14.21
C THR A 136 13.94 -31.01 -12.90
N PHE A 137 12.86 -30.23 -12.93
CA PHE A 137 12.00 -30.04 -11.77
C PHE A 137 11.30 -31.35 -11.41
N THR A 138 11.13 -31.58 -10.12
CA THR A 138 10.30 -32.69 -9.63
C THR A 138 8.86 -32.50 -10.11
N ARG A 139 8.09 -33.59 -10.13
CA ARG A 139 6.67 -33.53 -10.49
C ARG A 139 5.89 -32.56 -9.60
N GLU A 140 6.19 -32.54 -8.30
CA GLU A 140 5.57 -31.67 -7.31
C GLU A 140 5.92 -30.19 -7.53
N ASP A 141 7.20 -29.90 -7.76
CA ASP A 141 7.68 -28.54 -8.06
C ASP A 141 7.01 -27.94 -9.29
N LYS A 142 6.88 -28.73 -10.37
CA LYS A 142 6.19 -28.28 -11.59
C LYS A 142 4.72 -27.97 -11.32
N ILE A 143 4.05 -28.82 -10.54
CA ILE A 143 2.64 -28.63 -10.19
C ILE A 143 2.47 -27.31 -9.44
N ILE A 144 3.28 -27.06 -8.39
CA ILE A 144 3.20 -25.83 -7.58
C ILE A 144 3.49 -24.60 -8.44
N ALA A 145 4.55 -24.64 -9.26
CA ALA A 145 4.92 -23.55 -10.14
C ALA A 145 3.80 -23.22 -11.13
N LEU A 146 3.28 -24.21 -11.86
CA LEU A 146 2.25 -24.01 -12.87
C LEU A 146 0.92 -23.54 -12.25
N GLU A 147 0.55 -24.01 -11.05
CA GLU A 147 -0.63 -23.52 -10.34
C GLU A 147 -0.49 -22.03 -9.95
N LEU A 148 0.68 -21.63 -9.44
CA LEU A 148 0.97 -20.24 -9.07
C LEU A 148 1.04 -19.33 -10.30
N PHE A 149 1.80 -19.69 -11.35
CA PHE A 149 1.88 -18.94 -12.60
C PHE A 149 0.49 -18.80 -13.24
N GLY A 150 -0.31 -19.87 -13.19
CA GLY A 150 -1.68 -19.86 -13.65
C GLY A 150 -2.54 -18.84 -12.89
N ALA A 151 -2.47 -18.85 -11.57
CA ALA A 151 -3.25 -17.96 -10.72
C ALA A 151 -2.85 -16.49 -10.86
N ILE A 152 -1.55 -16.19 -10.87
CA ILE A 152 -1.05 -14.82 -11.01
C ILE A 152 -1.46 -14.24 -12.37
N SER A 153 -1.39 -15.05 -13.43
CA SER A 153 -1.85 -14.66 -14.78
C SER A 153 -3.34 -14.30 -14.80
N CYS A 154 -4.17 -15.08 -14.11
CA CYS A 154 -5.62 -14.88 -14.06
C CYS A 154 -6.07 -13.68 -13.20
N ILE A 155 -5.26 -13.23 -12.24
CA ILE A 155 -5.60 -12.10 -11.34
C ILE A 155 -5.46 -10.72 -11.99
N SER A 156 -4.80 -10.63 -13.16
CA SER A 156 -4.60 -9.36 -13.87
C SER A 156 -3.73 -8.33 -13.13
N LEU A 157 -2.62 -8.76 -12.50
CA LEU A 157 -1.50 -7.83 -12.23
C LEU A 157 -0.72 -7.48 -13.52
N LEU A 158 -1.03 -8.18 -14.61
CA LEU A 158 -0.34 -8.26 -15.88
C LEU A 158 -1.47 -8.21 -16.92
N ASP A 159 -1.41 -7.38 -17.95
CA ASP A 159 -2.35 -7.40 -19.09
C ASP A 159 -2.17 -8.69 -19.94
N ILE A 160 -2.19 -9.84 -19.27
CA ILE A 160 -1.98 -11.18 -19.81
C ILE A 160 -3.34 -11.77 -20.14
N ASN A 161 -3.46 -12.30 -21.36
CA ASN A 161 -4.60 -13.08 -21.77
C ASN A 161 -4.81 -14.26 -20.78
N PRO A 162 -6.00 -14.41 -20.15
CA PRO A 162 -6.30 -15.49 -19.20
C PRO A 162 -6.06 -16.90 -19.77
N THR A 163 -5.99 -17.01 -21.10
CA THR A 163 -5.62 -18.24 -21.82
C THR A 163 -4.30 -18.84 -21.33
N PHE A 164 -3.28 -18.03 -21.04
CA PHE A 164 -2.01 -18.57 -20.54
C PHE A 164 -2.18 -19.19 -19.14
N GLY A 165 -2.92 -18.52 -18.26
CA GLY A 165 -3.19 -19.05 -16.93
C GLY A 165 -3.94 -20.39 -16.97
N MET A 166 -4.88 -20.50 -17.90
CA MET A 166 -5.62 -21.74 -18.17
C MET A 166 -4.74 -22.87 -18.70
N ILE A 167 -3.75 -22.57 -19.55
CA ILE A 167 -2.77 -23.55 -20.03
C ILE A 167 -1.94 -24.08 -18.85
N CYS A 168 -1.42 -23.19 -18.01
CA CYS A 168 -0.64 -23.61 -16.83
C CYS A 168 -1.47 -24.49 -15.89
N TRP A 169 -2.72 -24.12 -15.59
CA TRP A 169 -3.60 -24.95 -14.77
C TRP A 169 -3.91 -26.30 -15.39
N LYS A 170 -4.09 -26.36 -16.72
CA LYS A 170 -4.32 -27.63 -17.43
C LYS A 170 -3.11 -28.55 -17.34
N GLU A 171 -1.91 -28.02 -17.56
CA GLU A 171 -0.67 -28.79 -17.44
C GLU A 171 -0.40 -29.24 -16.00
N ALA A 172 -0.66 -28.39 -15.00
CA ALA A 172 -0.59 -28.81 -13.59
C ALA A 172 -1.57 -29.95 -13.29
N MET A 173 -2.79 -29.89 -13.82
CA MET A 173 -3.80 -30.92 -13.62
C MET A 173 -3.42 -32.23 -14.30
N ASN A 174 -2.91 -32.17 -15.53
CA ASN A 174 -2.32 -33.31 -16.21
C ASN A 174 -1.22 -33.92 -15.34
N LEU A 175 -0.28 -33.12 -14.85
CA LEU A 175 0.78 -33.62 -13.97
C LEU A 175 0.25 -34.24 -12.68
N ARG A 176 -0.89 -33.81 -12.13
CA ARG A 176 -1.50 -34.49 -10.97
C ARG A 176 -2.12 -35.85 -11.31
N TYR A 177 -2.71 -35.98 -12.49
CA TYR A 177 -3.51 -37.16 -12.88
C TYR A 177 -2.88 -38.08 -13.95
N ILE A 178 -1.68 -37.75 -14.47
CA ILE A 178 -0.93 -38.65 -15.35
C ILE A 178 -0.53 -39.91 -14.57
N TYR A 179 -0.90 -41.06 -15.13
CA TYR A 179 -0.55 -42.39 -14.62
C TYR A 179 0.81 -42.80 -15.18
N PHE A 180 1.86 -42.82 -14.36
CA PHE A 180 3.18 -43.34 -14.74
C PHE A 180 3.30 -44.80 -14.27
N PRO A 181 3.52 -45.78 -15.15
CA PRO A 181 3.57 -47.20 -14.78
C PRO A 181 4.75 -47.60 -13.88
N GLN A 182 5.72 -46.71 -13.64
CA GLN A 182 6.98 -47.02 -12.95
C GLN A 182 7.16 -46.30 -11.61
N ASP A 183 6.37 -45.27 -11.34
CA ASP A 183 6.30 -44.64 -10.02
C ASP A 183 5.06 -45.18 -9.33
N SER A 184 5.22 -45.74 -8.13
CA SER A 184 4.13 -46.19 -7.25
C SER A 184 2.92 -45.25 -7.29
N ASP A 185 1.71 -45.80 -7.17
CA ASP A 185 0.38 -45.16 -7.12
C ASP A 185 0.24 -43.92 -6.20
N ILE A 186 1.05 -42.88 -6.40
CA ILE A 186 1.06 -41.64 -5.62
C ILE A 186 0.31 -40.62 -6.46
N LEU A 187 -1.00 -40.58 -6.24
CA LEU A 187 -1.82 -39.42 -6.61
C LEU A 187 -1.34 -38.23 -5.76
N PHE A 188 -1.23 -37.06 -6.38
CA PHE A 188 -1.09 -35.79 -5.68
C PHE A 188 -2.45 -35.06 -5.69
N PRO A 189 -3.48 -35.57 -4.97
CA PRO A 189 -4.77 -34.89 -4.94
C PRO A 189 -4.61 -33.51 -4.32
N LYS A 190 -5.40 -32.55 -4.79
CA LYS A 190 -5.49 -31.26 -4.11
C LYS A 190 -6.11 -31.51 -2.73
N GLU A 191 -5.33 -31.30 -1.67
CA GLU A 191 -5.88 -31.26 -0.31
C GLU A 191 -6.70 -29.98 -0.16
N LEU A 192 -7.99 -30.11 0.21
CA LEU A 192 -8.82 -28.96 0.49
C LEU A 192 -8.29 -28.20 1.70
N ASP A 193 -8.26 -26.87 1.61
CA ASP A 193 -8.11 -26.01 2.77
C ASP A 193 -9.36 -26.16 3.66
N VAL A 194 -9.29 -27.05 4.66
CA VAL A 194 -10.38 -27.30 5.61
C VAL A 194 -10.39 -26.17 6.64
N HIS A 195 -10.89 -25.01 6.25
CA HIS A 195 -11.12 -23.89 7.16
C HIS A 195 -12.62 -23.57 7.27
N VAL A 196 -13.08 -23.24 8.47
CA VAL A 196 -14.41 -22.67 8.69
C VAL A 196 -14.38 -21.24 8.15
N PRO A 197 -15.07 -20.93 7.04
CA PRO A 197 -14.99 -19.62 6.43
C PRO A 197 -15.57 -18.55 7.37
N SER A 198 -14.87 -17.43 7.51
CA SER A 198 -15.43 -16.25 8.19
C SER A 198 -16.59 -15.68 7.37
N GLU A 199 -17.45 -14.87 7.99
CA GLU A 199 -18.54 -14.19 7.29
C GLU A 199 -18.01 -13.37 6.09
N ALA A 200 -16.88 -12.66 6.28
CA ALA A 200 -16.24 -11.92 5.22
C ALA A 200 -15.75 -12.81 4.07
N PHE A 201 -15.22 -14.00 4.39
CA PHE A 201 -14.83 -14.98 3.39
C PHE A 201 -16.05 -15.44 2.57
N SER A 202 -17.14 -15.79 3.24
CA SER A 202 -18.37 -16.21 2.57
C SER A 202 -18.97 -15.11 1.68
N VAL A 203 -18.82 -13.83 2.03
CA VAL A 203 -19.27 -12.72 1.17
C VAL A 203 -18.40 -12.56 -0.07
N VAL A 204 -17.07 -12.70 0.06
CA VAL A 204 -16.11 -12.49 -1.03
C VAL A 204 -16.09 -13.66 -2.00
N PHE A 205 -16.04 -14.89 -1.48
CA PHE A 205 -15.89 -16.10 -2.27
C PHE A 205 -17.23 -16.80 -2.56
N GLY A 206 -18.32 -16.46 -1.85
CA GLY A 206 -19.61 -17.09 -2.03
C GLY A 206 -19.55 -18.60 -1.78
N SER A 207 -20.17 -19.37 -2.67
CA SER A 207 -20.09 -20.83 -2.70
C SER A 207 -18.97 -21.36 -3.59
N ALA A 208 -18.01 -20.51 -4.00
CA ALA A 208 -16.95 -20.94 -4.89
C ALA A 208 -16.04 -21.97 -4.20
N VAL A 209 -15.81 -23.07 -4.90
CA VAL A 209 -14.81 -24.09 -4.54
C VAL A 209 -13.74 -24.07 -5.63
N GLU A 210 -12.49 -24.32 -5.26
CA GLU A 210 -11.40 -24.44 -6.22
C GLU A 210 -11.73 -25.54 -7.24
N VAL A 211 -11.38 -25.34 -8.52
CA VAL A 211 -11.50 -26.38 -9.55
C VAL A 211 -10.60 -27.57 -9.20
N MET A 212 -11.19 -28.77 -9.09
CA MET A 212 -10.53 -29.98 -8.58
C MET A 212 -10.34 -31.07 -9.64
N SER A 213 -10.98 -30.94 -10.80
CA SER A 213 -10.87 -31.91 -11.91
C SER A 213 -10.52 -31.26 -13.26
N ILE A 214 -10.07 -32.08 -14.21
CA ILE A 214 -9.76 -31.60 -15.57
C ILE A 214 -11.03 -31.30 -16.36
N GLU A 215 -12.13 -32.00 -16.05
CA GLU A 215 -13.46 -31.78 -16.62
C GLU A 215 -14.01 -30.42 -16.21
N GLU A 216 -13.94 -30.07 -14.92
CA GLU A 216 -14.34 -28.76 -14.40
C GLU A 216 -13.50 -27.62 -15.02
N LEU A 217 -12.19 -27.84 -15.19
CA LEU A 217 -11.33 -26.88 -15.87
C LEU A 217 -11.71 -26.72 -17.35
N GLY A 218 -12.09 -27.81 -18.02
CA GLY A 218 -12.57 -27.80 -19.39
C GLY A 218 -13.86 -26.99 -19.54
N LEU A 219 -14.80 -27.12 -18.60
CA LEU A 219 -16.01 -26.29 -18.54
C LEU A 219 -15.68 -24.82 -18.35
N LEU A 220 -14.74 -24.50 -17.45
CA LEU A 220 -14.30 -23.13 -17.22
C LEU A 220 -13.63 -22.51 -18.47
N GLN A 221 -12.88 -23.31 -19.24
CA GLN A 221 -12.30 -22.87 -20.51
C GLN A 221 -13.37 -22.63 -21.58
N GLN A 222 -14.41 -23.45 -21.63
CA GLN A 222 -15.51 -23.26 -22.56
C GLN A 222 -16.31 -22.00 -22.23
N ASP A 223 -16.64 -21.77 -20.96
CA ASP A 223 -17.27 -20.54 -20.46
C ASP A 223 -16.45 -19.29 -20.86
N CYS A 224 -15.11 -19.39 -20.83
CA CYS A 224 -14.22 -18.31 -21.26
C CYS A 224 -14.51 -17.93 -22.71
N MET A 225 -14.57 -18.91 -23.62
CA MET A 225 -14.82 -18.68 -25.04
C MET A 225 -16.21 -18.08 -25.29
N ASP A 226 -17.20 -18.55 -24.55
CA ASP A 226 -18.60 -18.12 -24.67
C ASP A 226 -18.85 -16.72 -24.06
N SER A 227 -18.02 -16.28 -23.10
CA SER A 227 -18.19 -14.97 -22.43
C SER A 227 -17.82 -13.76 -23.29
N HIS A 228 -17.15 -13.95 -24.44
CA HIS A 228 -16.65 -12.86 -25.29
C HIS A 228 -17.76 -12.09 -26.05
N TYR A 229 -19.01 -12.58 -26.04
CA TYR A 229 -20.09 -12.00 -26.83
C TYR A 229 -20.81 -10.83 -26.13
N LEU A 230 -20.78 -10.74 -24.80
CA LEU A 230 -21.49 -9.72 -24.02
C LEU A 230 -20.59 -9.14 -22.89
N PRO A 231 -20.51 -7.81 -22.73
CA PRO A 231 -19.62 -7.18 -21.73
C PRO A 231 -19.89 -7.60 -20.27
N LEU A 232 -21.16 -7.86 -19.90
CA LEU A 232 -21.52 -8.28 -18.55
C LEU A 232 -21.12 -9.74 -18.27
N ASP A 233 -21.23 -10.61 -19.27
CA ASP A 233 -20.86 -12.03 -19.13
C ASP A 233 -19.35 -12.19 -18.99
N TYR A 234 -18.57 -11.43 -19.77
CA TYR A 234 -17.13 -11.33 -19.59
C TYR A 234 -16.76 -10.83 -18.19
N LEU A 235 -17.43 -9.80 -17.68
CA LEU A 235 -17.18 -9.27 -16.33
C LEU A 235 -17.42 -10.32 -15.23
N LEU A 236 -18.52 -11.08 -15.33
CA LEU A 236 -18.84 -12.14 -14.36
C LEU A 236 -17.86 -13.32 -14.46
N PHE A 237 -17.47 -13.68 -15.68
CA PHE A 237 -16.43 -14.68 -15.92
C PHE A 237 -15.07 -14.25 -15.35
N ASP A 238 -14.66 -13.02 -15.61
CA ASP A 238 -13.43 -12.41 -15.10
C ASP A 238 -13.39 -12.38 -13.55
N ARG A 239 -14.53 -12.16 -12.90
CA ARG A 239 -14.62 -12.29 -11.44
C ARG A 239 -14.46 -13.73 -10.98
N ARG A 240 -15.09 -14.68 -11.67
CA ARG A 240 -15.02 -16.12 -11.33
C ARG A 240 -13.60 -16.65 -11.44
N ILE A 241 -12.89 -16.33 -12.52
CA ILE A 241 -11.51 -16.79 -12.74
C ILE A 241 -10.53 -16.19 -11.71
N LYS A 242 -10.74 -14.92 -11.32
CA LYS A 242 -9.96 -14.26 -10.26
C LYS A 242 -10.20 -14.89 -8.89
N ILE A 243 -11.44 -15.25 -8.58
CA ILE A 243 -11.79 -16.00 -7.37
C ILE A 243 -11.07 -17.37 -7.35
N GLN A 244 -11.08 -18.11 -8.47
CA GLN A 244 -10.34 -19.38 -8.58
C GLN A 244 -8.85 -19.20 -8.31
N ALA A 245 -8.24 -18.17 -8.90
CA ALA A 245 -6.84 -17.86 -8.69
C ALA A 245 -6.52 -17.51 -7.22
N LEU A 246 -7.37 -16.74 -6.54
CA LEU A 246 -7.20 -16.45 -5.12
C LEU A 246 -7.28 -17.71 -4.25
N LEU A 247 -8.18 -18.65 -4.57
CA LEU A 247 -8.28 -19.93 -3.87
C LEU A 247 -7.01 -20.78 -4.05
N VAL A 248 -6.49 -20.86 -5.29
CA VAL A 248 -5.24 -21.56 -5.61
C VAL A 248 -4.05 -20.97 -4.82
N ILE A 249 -3.85 -19.65 -4.88
CA ILE A 249 -2.73 -19.00 -4.18
C ILE A 249 -2.87 -19.20 -2.67
N ARG A 250 -4.08 -19.09 -2.14
CA ARG A 250 -4.36 -19.35 -0.72
C ARG A 250 -3.95 -20.75 -0.32
N ARG A 251 -4.44 -21.79 -1.03
CA ARG A 251 -4.11 -23.19 -0.73
C ARG A 251 -2.60 -23.40 -0.71
N ILE A 252 -1.90 -22.94 -1.74
CA ILE A 252 -0.45 -23.10 -1.85
C ILE A 252 0.26 -22.33 -0.73
N SER A 253 -0.20 -21.12 -0.38
CA SER A 253 0.36 -20.34 0.73
C SER A 253 0.24 -21.03 2.09
N VAL A 254 -0.91 -21.68 2.35
CA VAL A 254 -1.16 -22.42 3.59
C VAL A 254 -0.31 -23.70 3.63
N GLN A 255 -0.23 -24.43 2.52
CA GLN A 255 0.53 -25.68 2.42
C GLN A 255 2.05 -25.46 2.54
N ALA A 256 2.58 -24.42 1.87
CA ALA A 256 4.00 -24.13 1.88
C ALA A 256 4.47 -23.51 3.21
N ASN A 257 3.57 -22.90 3.99
CA ASN A 257 3.88 -22.16 5.22
C ASN A 257 4.99 -21.10 5.02
N LEU A 258 4.99 -20.45 3.85
CA LEU A 258 5.99 -19.44 3.48
C LEU A 258 5.41 -18.03 3.59
N GLU A 259 6.08 -17.18 4.35
CA GLU A 259 5.70 -15.77 4.57
C GLU A 259 5.52 -14.99 3.25
N HIS A 260 6.35 -15.28 2.25
CA HIS A 260 6.34 -14.59 0.96
C HIS A 260 5.10 -14.92 0.10
N LEU A 261 4.60 -16.16 0.17
CA LEU A 261 3.35 -16.53 -0.49
C LEU A 261 2.14 -15.94 0.22
N HIS A 262 2.21 -15.80 1.54
CA HIS A 262 1.18 -15.10 2.29
C HIS A 262 1.10 -13.62 1.87
N TRP A 263 2.24 -12.96 1.69
CA TRP A 263 2.29 -11.61 1.12
C TRP A 263 1.67 -11.56 -0.28
N LEU A 264 2.04 -12.48 -1.17
CA LEU A 264 1.50 -12.55 -2.53
C LEU A 264 -0.02 -12.71 -2.53
N TYR A 265 -0.54 -13.61 -1.68
CA TYR A 265 -1.98 -13.79 -1.50
C TYR A 265 -2.67 -12.47 -1.12
N LEU A 266 -2.12 -11.74 -0.15
CA LEU A 266 -2.68 -10.46 0.30
C LEU A 266 -2.61 -9.36 -0.77
N GLU A 267 -1.53 -9.29 -1.55
CA GLU A 267 -1.39 -8.34 -2.65
C GLU A 267 -2.40 -8.65 -3.77
N CYS A 268 -2.57 -9.93 -4.11
CA CYS A 268 -3.57 -10.40 -5.06
C CYS A 268 -5.01 -10.12 -4.58
N LEU A 269 -5.28 -10.33 -3.28
CA LEU A 269 -6.57 -10.04 -2.67
C LEU A 269 -6.88 -8.54 -2.71
N TYR A 270 -5.87 -7.69 -2.46
CA TYR A 270 -5.98 -6.25 -2.64
C TYR A 270 -6.29 -5.88 -4.09
N ALA A 271 -5.56 -6.44 -5.06
CA ALA A 271 -5.76 -6.17 -6.48
C ALA A 271 -7.20 -6.52 -6.92
N PHE A 272 -7.72 -7.66 -6.47
CA PHE A 272 -9.10 -8.07 -6.70
C PHE A 272 -10.12 -7.06 -6.11
N GLY A 273 -9.92 -6.63 -4.86
CA GLY A 273 -10.78 -5.63 -4.23
C GLY A 273 -10.74 -4.27 -4.94
N SER A 274 -9.56 -3.83 -5.38
CA SER A 274 -9.38 -2.59 -6.14
C SER A 274 -10.07 -2.65 -7.50
N LEU A 275 -9.97 -3.79 -8.20
CA LEU A 275 -10.61 -4.01 -9.49
C LEU A 275 -12.13 -3.92 -9.38
N ILE A 276 -12.74 -4.62 -8.41
CA ILE A 276 -14.20 -4.56 -8.19
C ILE A 276 -14.63 -3.13 -7.86
N PHE A 277 -13.81 -2.40 -7.10
CA PHE A 277 -14.09 -1.00 -6.82
C PHE A 277 -14.11 -0.14 -8.09
N GLU A 278 -13.14 -0.31 -8.98
CA GLU A 278 -13.03 0.44 -10.24
C GLU A 278 -14.09 0.06 -11.27
N GLN A 279 -14.46 -1.22 -11.34
CA GLN A 279 -15.48 -1.75 -12.25
C GLN A 279 -16.91 -1.61 -11.73
N ARG A 280 -17.12 -1.01 -10.55
CA ARG A 280 -18.46 -0.90 -9.95
C ARG A 280 -19.38 -0.10 -10.86
N THR A 281 -20.36 -0.78 -11.45
CA THR A 281 -21.47 -0.16 -12.19
C THR A 281 -22.75 -0.19 -11.35
N SER A 282 -23.75 0.61 -11.71
CA SER A 282 -25.09 0.56 -11.09
C SER A 282 -25.85 -0.74 -11.38
N SER A 283 -25.31 -1.64 -12.22
CA SER A 283 -25.98 -2.86 -12.67
C SER A 283 -25.66 -4.10 -11.83
N VAL A 284 -24.62 -4.08 -10.98
CA VAL A 284 -24.22 -5.25 -10.17
C VAL A 284 -24.37 -4.92 -8.68
N SER A 285 -25.51 -5.32 -8.12
CA SER A 285 -25.80 -5.13 -6.70
C SER A 285 -24.83 -5.95 -5.83
N GLY A 286 -24.22 -5.32 -4.82
CA GLY A 286 -23.41 -6.02 -3.82
C GLY A 286 -21.89 -5.84 -3.94
N ASP A 287 -21.40 -5.21 -5.01
CA ASP A 287 -19.96 -4.93 -5.20
C ASP A 287 -19.35 -4.16 -4.03
N GLY A 288 -20.11 -3.24 -3.42
CA GLY A 288 -19.67 -2.53 -2.22
C GLY A 288 -19.41 -3.43 -1.02
N LYS A 289 -20.24 -4.47 -0.84
CA LYS A 289 -20.02 -5.46 0.23
C LYS A 289 -18.78 -6.29 -0.06
N ILE A 290 -18.57 -6.71 -1.30
CA ILE A 290 -17.40 -7.51 -1.68
C ILE A 290 -16.12 -6.70 -1.40
N VAL A 291 -16.04 -5.44 -1.86
CA VAL A 291 -14.87 -4.57 -1.62
C VAL A 291 -14.55 -4.43 -0.14
N MET A 292 -15.56 -4.13 0.71
CA MET A 292 -15.32 -3.95 2.14
C MET A 292 -14.95 -5.25 2.86
N ASN A 293 -15.53 -6.39 2.47
CA ASN A 293 -15.18 -7.68 3.06
C ASN A 293 -13.80 -8.17 2.59
N THR A 294 -13.41 -7.88 1.34
CA THR A 294 -12.04 -8.11 0.85
C THR A 294 -11.03 -7.32 1.69
N CYS A 295 -11.31 -6.02 1.90
CA CYS A 295 -10.54 -5.16 2.79
C CYS A 295 -10.48 -5.72 4.22
N GLN A 296 -11.59 -6.23 4.76
CA GLN A 296 -11.62 -6.84 6.09
C GLN A 296 -10.73 -8.09 6.16
N LEU A 297 -10.81 -8.99 5.19
CA LEU A 297 -10.00 -10.21 5.15
C LEU A 297 -8.50 -9.90 5.16
N ILE A 298 -8.06 -8.92 4.36
CA ILE A 298 -6.66 -8.48 4.33
C ILE A 298 -6.24 -7.99 5.71
N MET A 299 -7.05 -7.13 6.32
CA MET A 299 -6.69 -6.50 7.58
C MET A 299 -6.73 -7.48 8.75
N ASP A 300 -7.67 -8.43 8.77
CA ASP A 300 -7.76 -9.50 9.77
C ASP A 300 -6.51 -10.40 9.72
N GLN A 301 -6.00 -10.71 8.52
CA GLN A 301 -4.74 -11.45 8.36
C GLN A 301 -3.52 -10.64 8.80
N LEU A 302 -3.49 -9.33 8.50
CA LEU A 302 -2.42 -8.43 8.97
C LEU A 302 -2.45 -8.19 10.48
N ALA A 303 -3.61 -8.33 11.14
CA ALA A 303 -3.76 -8.13 12.57
C ALA A 303 -2.94 -9.12 13.42
N GLY A 304 -2.68 -10.32 12.88
CA GLY A 304 -1.97 -11.40 13.56
C GLY A 304 -0.45 -11.24 13.64
N PHE A 305 0.13 -10.27 12.93
CA PHE A 305 1.57 -10.05 12.89
C PHE A 305 2.06 -9.16 14.04
N ASP A 306 3.26 -9.45 14.56
CA ASP A 306 3.94 -8.53 15.48
C ASP A 306 4.29 -7.23 14.73
N LYS A 307 3.65 -6.15 15.18
CA LYS A 307 3.66 -4.84 14.53
C LYS A 307 5.02 -4.17 14.52
N LYS A 308 5.99 -4.65 15.32
CA LYS A 308 7.38 -4.18 15.33
C LYS A 308 8.29 -4.93 14.35
N LEU A 309 7.87 -6.10 13.92
CA LEU A 309 8.64 -7.00 13.04
C LEU A 309 8.00 -7.16 11.66
N LEU A 310 6.94 -6.40 11.37
CA LEU A 310 6.21 -6.50 10.11
C LEU A 310 7.10 -6.07 8.95
N PRO A 311 7.42 -6.97 7.98
CA PRO A 311 8.23 -6.59 6.84
C PRO A 311 7.52 -5.51 6.00
N ARG A 312 8.29 -4.54 5.47
CA ARG A 312 7.77 -3.36 4.73
C ARG A 312 6.76 -3.68 3.63
N LYS A 313 6.92 -4.83 2.96
CA LYS A 313 6.00 -5.32 1.92
C LYS A 313 4.56 -5.50 2.43
N PHE A 314 4.38 -5.92 3.68
CA PHE A 314 3.06 -6.04 4.32
C PHE A 314 2.52 -4.67 4.80
N SER A 315 3.38 -3.79 5.32
CA SER A 315 2.99 -2.41 5.66
C SER A 315 2.44 -1.66 4.44
N ASN A 316 3.03 -1.89 3.25
CA ASN A 316 2.52 -1.32 2.01
C ASN A 316 1.10 -1.80 1.69
N ILE A 317 0.83 -3.11 1.82
CA ILE A 317 -0.52 -3.68 1.62
C ILE A 317 -1.50 -3.06 2.62
N PHE A 318 -1.10 -2.90 3.89
CA PHE A 318 -1.91 -2.26 4.91
C PHE A 318 -2.36 -0.85 4.47
N PHE A 319 -1.43 0.02 4.08
CA PHE A 319 -1.75 1.39 3.69
C PHE A 319 -2.58 1.47 2.41
N LYS A 320 -2.26 0.64 1.40
CA LYS A 320 -3.07 0.51 0.18
C LYS A 320 -4.51 0.14 0.51
N THR A 321 -4.70 -0.85 1.38
CA THR A 321 -6.01 -1.36 1.80
C THR A 321 -6.79 -0.30 2.58
N PHE A 322 -6.14 0.39 3.52
CA PHE A 322 -6.74 1.48 4.28
C PHE A 322 -7.16 2.68 3.39
N ARG A 323 -6.34 3.00 2.38
CA ARG A 323 -6.66 4.00 1.36
C ARG A 323 -7.84 3.56 0.48
N LEU A 324 -7.92 2.28 0.10
CA LEU A 324 -9.04 1.74 -0.67
C LEU A 324 -10.37 1.86 0.08
N MET A 325 -10.40 1.57 1.39
CA MET A 325 -11.59 1.80 2.22
C MET A 325 -12.00 3.28 2.22
N SER A 326 -11.02 4.19 2.37
CA SER A 326 -11.28 5.64 2.32
C SER A 326 -11.87 6.06 0.98
N ARG A 327 -11.29 5.59 -0.15
CA ARG A 327 -11.81 5.85 -1.51
C ARG A 327 -13.21 5.28 -1.70
N PHE A 328 -13.48 4.09 -1.16
CA PHE A 328 -14.80 3.45 -1.21
C PHE A 328 -15.87 4.30 -0.52
N PHE A 329 -15.59 4.73 0.70
CA PHE A 329 -16.55 5.57 1.42
C PHE A 329 -16.76 6.89 0.70
N PHE A 330 -15.67 7.50 0.24
CA PHE A 330 -15.70 8.75 -0.52
C PHE A 330 -16.62 8.66 -1.74
N SER A 331 -16.45 7.65 -2.61
CA SER A 331 -17.32 7.51 -3.80
C SER A 331 -18.78 7.20 -3.46
N THR A 332 -19.05 6.70 -2.24
CA THR A 332 -20.39 6.43 -1.76
C THR A 332 -21.04 7.68 -1.16
N MET A 333 -20.26 8.69 -0.73
CA MET A 333 -20.78 9.92 -0.11
C MET A 333 -21.73 10.70 -1.03
N ASP A 334 -21.42 10.81 -2.31
CA ASP A 334 -22.28 11.51 -3.28
C ASP A 334 -23.65 10.81 -3.45
N LYS A 335 -23.71 9.50 -3.22
CA LYS A 335 -24.96 8.71 -3.25
C LYS A 335 -25.79 8.84 -1.97
N ILE A 336 -25.19 9.19 -0.83
CA ILE A 336 -25.91 9.43 0.44
C ILE A 336 -26.89 10.60 0.26
N GLN A 337 -26.47 11.64 -0.44
CA GLN A 337 -27.25 12.85 -0.67
C GLN A 337 -28.50 12.60 -1.53
N SER A 338 -28.51 11.56 -2.35
CA SER A 338 -29.62 11.22 -3.26
C SER A 338 -30.65 10.22 -2.68
N ASN A 339 -30.58 9.88 -1.39
CA ASN A 339 -31.49 8.92 -0.73
C ASN A 339 -31.60 7.57 -1.46
N SER A 340 -30.48 7.07 -2.02
CA SER A 340 -30.47 5.73 -2.63
C SER A 340 -30.78 4.64 -1.58
N PRO A 341 -31.55 3.60 -1.95
CA PRO A 341 -31.98 2.54 -1.02
C PRO A 341 -30.86 1.56 -0.66
N GLU A 342 -29.73 1.56 -1.37
CA GLU A 342 -28.60 0.71 -1.06
C GLU A 342 -27.84 1.24 0.16
N ARG A 343 -27.99 0.56 1.31
CA ARG A 343 -27.21 0.81 2.53
C ARG A 343 -25.76 0.29 2.37
N GLU A 344 -25.03 0.79 1.36
CA GLU A 344 -23.60 0.48 1.16
C GLU A 344 -22.73 1.00 2.33
N LEU A 345 -23.26 1.95 3.11
CA LEU A 345 -22.65 2.50 4.32
C LEU A 345 -23.43 2.06 5.57
N SER A 346 -22.95 1.01 6.22
CA SER A 346 -23.47 0.48 7.49
C SER A 346 -22.49 0.71 8.64
N TYR A 347 -22.97 0.61 9.88
CA TYR A 347 -22.12 0.53 11.08
C TYR A 347 -21.04 -0.55 10.94
N THR A 348 -21.38 -1.73 10.42
CA THR A 348 -20.44 -2.83 10.21
C THR A 348 -19.29 -2.45 9.29
N ASN A 349 -19.56 -1.74 8.18
CA ASN A 349 -18.54 -1.30 7.25
C ASN A 349 -17.61 -0.25 7.87
N LEU A 350 -18.14 0.69 8.67
CA LEU A 350 -17.34 1.69 9.38
C LEU A 350 -16.48 1.08 10.48
N MET A 351 -16.96 0.01 11.14
CA MET A 351 -16.24 -0.67 12.20
C MET A 351 -14.98 -1.38 11.71
N ILE A 352 -14.90 -1.79 10.45
CA ILE A 352 -13.73 -2.44 9.86
C ILE A 352 -12.49 -1.55 10.03
N PRO A 353 -12.37 -0.36 9.39
CA PRO A 353 -11.21 0.51 9.54
C PRO A 353 -11.02 0.98 10.99
N THR A 354 -12.11 1.27 11.73
CA THR A 354 -12.01 1.79 13.10
C THR A 354 -11.31 0.81 14.06
N LYS A 355 -11.53 -0.50 13.93
CA LYS A 355 -10.81 -1.51 14.72
C LYS A 355 -9.30 -1.40 14.53
N PHE A 356 -8.86 -1.20 13.29
CA PHE A 356 -7.44 -1.11 12.96
C PHE A 356 -6.81 0.20 13.39
N ILE A 357 -7.52 1.32 13.21
CA ILE A 357 -7.09 2.66 13.65
C ILE A 357 -6.71 2.64 15.13
N THR A 358 -7.55 2.03 15.97
CA THR A 358 -7.28 1.92 17.43
C THR A 358 -6.15 0.98 17.79
N SER A 359 -5.76 0.08 16.88
CA SER A 359 -4.78 -0.97 17.16
C SER A 359 -3.34 -0.53 16.86
N ILE A 360 -3.15 0.56 16.10
CA ILE A 360 -1.85 1.04 15.65
C ILE A 360 -1.32 2.07 16.63
N LYS A 361 -0.14 1.80 17.18
CA LYS A 361 0.60 2.73 18.04
C LYS A 361 1.55 3.57 17.22
N TYR A 362 2.01 4.69 17.77
CA TYR A 362 2.98 5.56 17.10
C TYR A 362 4.27 4.84 16.69
N ASP A 363 4.82 3.99 17.58
CA ASP A 363 6.05 3.22 17.31
C ASP A 363 5.92 2.23 16.14
N HIS A 364 4.69 1.97 15.64
CA HIS A 364 4.48 1.11 14.47
C HIS A 364 5.19 1.63 13.22
N PHE A 365 5.47 2.93 13.16
CA PHE A 365 6.15 3.53 12.03
C PHE A 365 7.67 3.55 12.19
N ASP A 366 8.22 3.32 13.38
CA ASP A 366 9.66 3.51 13.71
C ASP A 366 10.54 2.29 13.37
N GLY A 367 10.38 1.71 12.18
CA GLY A 367 11.18 0.56 11.73
C GLY A 367 11.34 0.43 10.22
N CYS A 368 11.10 1.49 9.45
CA CYS A 368 10.97 1.41 7.99
C CYS A 368 11.78 2.50 7.25
N ASP A 369 13.05 2.23 6.98
CA ASP A 369 13.91 2.80 5.92
C ASP A 369 13.65 4.28 5.50
N GLY A 370 13.49 5.21 6.44
CA GLY A 370 13.41 6.65 6.16
C GLY A 370 12.12 7.17 5.50
N PHE A 371 11.09 6.33 5.31
CA PHE A 371 9.77 6.75 4.77
C PHE A 371 8.69 6.90 5.85
N GLU A 372 9.03 6.67 7.11
CA GLU A 372 8.14 6.64 8.27
C GLU A 372 7.28 7.89 8.42
N VAL A 373 7.84 9.07 8.11
CA VAL A 373 7.12 10.35 8.16
C VAL A 373 5.99 10.40 7.12
N HIS A 374 6.21 9.87 5.92
CA HIS A 374 5.20 9.82 4.86
C HIS A 374 4.07 8.85 5.19
N ASP A 375 4.41 7.65 5.68
CA ASP A 375 3.43 6.64 6.03
C ASP A 375 2.58 7.06 7.23
N ARG A 376 3.20 7.69 8.25
CA ARG A 376 2.47 8.35 9.36
C ARG A 376 1.48 9.34 8.81
N TRP A 377 1.95 10.29 8.00
CA TRP A 377 1.12 11.36 7.46
C TRP A 377 -0.06 10.80 6.65
N ASN A 378 0.16 9.82 5.77
CA ASN A 378 -0.90 9.15 5.01
C ASN A 378 -1.93 8.49 5.92
N PHE A 379 -1.48 7.78 6.95
CA PHE A 379 -2.38 7.11 7.90
C PHE A 379 -3.25 8.10 8.66
N VAL A 380 -2.67 9.18 9.21
CA VAL A 380 -3.44 10.17 9.98
C VAL A 380 -4.44 10.90 9.08
N ILE A 381 -4.12 11.17 7.81
CA ILE A 381 -5.08 11.75 6.86
C ILE A 381 -6.28 10.83 6.68
N HIS A 382 -6.03 9.55 6.40
CA HIS A 382 -7.12 8.62 6.18
C HIS A 382 -7.93 8.42 7.48
N ALA A 383 -7.31 8.41 8.65
CA ALA A 383 -8.05 8.41 9.92
C ALA A 383 -8.92 9.67 10.10
N CYS A 384 -8.40 10.85 9.77
CA CYS A 384 -9.16 12.11 9.76
C CYS A 384 -10.36 12.03 8.80
N PHE A 385 -10.17 11.45 7.61
CA PHE A 385 -11.23 11.24 6.65
C PHE A 385 -12.36 10.34 7.20
N HIS A 386 -12.01 9.26 7.93
CA HIS A 386 -13.03 8.42 8.54
C HIS A 386 -13.79 9.12 9.69
N ILE A 387 -13.15 10.04 10.41
CA ILE A 387 -13.81 10.88 11.42
C ILE A 387 -14.78 11.87 10.75
N PHE A 388 -14.38 12.49 9.65
CA PHE A 388 -15.27 13.32 8.83
C PHE A 388 -16.49 12.54 8.34
N LEU A 389 -16.27 11.32 7.84
CA LEU A 389 -17.33 10.42 7.39
C LEU A 389 -18.30 10.05 8.53
N LEU A 390 -17.79 9.79 9.73
CA LEU A 390 -18.61 9.52 10.91
C LEU A 390 -19.60 10.66 11.17
N ASN A 391 -19.17 11.91 11.05
CA ASN A 391 -20.05 13.07 11.22
C ASN A 391 -21.20 13.08 10.19
N LYS A 392 -20.87 12.82 8.91
CA LYS A 392 -21.87 12.79 7.82
C LYS A 392 -22.86 11.63 7.93
N ILE A 393 -22.43 10.46 8.40
CA ILE A 393 -23.30 9.28 8.54
C ILE A 393 -24.01 9.26 9.89
N SER A 394 -23.58 10.08 10.85
CA SER A 394 -24.16 10.15 12.20
C SER A 394 -25.70 10.14 12.26
N PRO A 395 -26.45 10.83 11.36
CA PRO A 395 -27.92 10.80 11.40
C PRO A 395 -28.54 9.43 11.07
N ARG A 396 -27.79 8.52 10.46
CA ARG A 396 -28.24 7.17 10.06
C ARG A 396 -27.87 6.08 11.07
N LEU A 397 -27.02 6.40 12.05
CA LEU A 397 -26.59 5.47 13.08
C LEU A 397 -27.51 5.53 14.30
N THR A 398 -27.66 4.41 14.99
CA THR A 398 -28.23 4.43 16.34
C THR A 398 -27.29 5.17 17.30
N ASN A 399 -27.84 5.68 18.41
CA ASN A 399 -27.04 6.36 19.43
C ASN A 399 -25.92 5.46 19.99
N GLU A 400 -26.19 4.16 20.17
CA GLU A 400 -25.21 3.19 20.66
C GLU A 400 -24.08 2.94 19.65
N GLU A 401 -24.41 2.77 18.37
CA GLU A 401 -23.41 2.60 17.30
C GLU A 401 -22.50 3.83 17.18
N LYS A 402 -23.10 5.03 17.21
CA LYS A 402 -22.38 6.29 17.19
C LYS A 402 -21.43 6.40 18.37
N GLN A 403 -21.91 6.14 19.59
CA GLN A 403 -21.11 6.21 20.80
C GLN A 403 -19.89 5.26 20.72
N LYS A 404 -20.10 4.01 20.30
CA LYS A 404 -19.00 3.03 20.15
C LYS A 404 -17.93 3.48 19.14
N LEU A 405 -18.33 4.14 18.04
CA LEU A 405 -17.38 4.69 17.07
C LEU A 405 -16.63 5.90 17.65
N GLU A 406 -17.35 6.84 18.27
CA GLU A 406 -16.76 8.01 18.92
C GLU A 406 -15.75 7.60 20.01
N GLU A 407 -16.07 6.63 20.87
CA GLU A 407 -15.16 6.13 21.90
C GLU A 407 -13.83 5.60 21.31
N ARG A 408 -13.90 4.88 20.19
CA ARG A 408 -12.71 4.36 19.50
C ARG A 408 -11.87 5.47 18.90
N TYR A 409 -12.48 6.42 18.20
CA TYR A 409 -11.74 7.57 17.66
C TYR A 409 -11.16 8.46 18.77
N SER A 410 -11.87 8.63 19.89
CA SER A 410 -11.37 9.33 21.06
C SER A 410 -10.11 8.67 21.62
N HIS A 411 -10.12 7.33 21.77
CA HIS A 411 -8.94 6.59 22.20
C HIS A 411 -7.76 6.78 21.24
N PHE A 412 -8.01 6.72 19.92
CA PHE A 412 -6.99 6.94 18.91
C PHE A 412 -6.41 8.36 18.98
N ILE A 413 -7.25 9.40 18.97
CA ILE A 413 -6.86 10.81 18.97
C ILE A 413 -5.98 11.13 20.19
N ARG A 414 -6.32 10.60 21.37
CA ARG A 414 -5.59 10.86 22.61
C ARG A 414 -4.25 10.13 22.70
N ASN A 415 -4.11 8.97 22.06
CA ASN A 415 -2.95 8.09 22.25
C ASN A 415 -1.99 8.04 21.05
N PHE A 416 -2.40 8.49 19.87
CA PHE A 416 -1.61 8.37 18.65
C PHE A 416 -0.58 9.50 18.45
N SER A 417 -0.59 10.53 19.31
CA SER A 417 0.24 11.73 19.14
C SER A 417 1.29 11.87 20.24
N PRO A 418 2.55 11.44 20.02
CA PRO A 418 3.67 11.86 20.85
C PRO A 418 4.02 13.33 20.59
N GLU A 419 4.92 13.86 21.41
CA GLU A 419 5.36 15.26 21.34
C GLU A 419 5.82 15.65 19.92
N ARG A 420 5.42 16.85 19.47
CA ARG A 420 5.83 17.45 18.18
C ARG A 420 5.42 16.66 16.93
N THR A 421 4.19 16.16 16.89
CA THR A 421 3.65 15.41 15.73
C THR A 421 2.46 16.10 15.07
N THR A 422 2.35 15.95 13.74
CA THR A 422 1.17 16.43 13.00
C THR A 422 -0.06 15.62 13.41
N THR A 423 -0.86 16.17 14.31
CA THR A 423 -2.06 15.51 14.84
C THR A 423 -3.23 15.51 13.84
N VAL A 424 -4.28 14.74 14.15
CA VAL A 424 -5.55 14.74 13.38
C VAL A 424 -6.13 16.16 13.28
N LEU A 425 -6.00 16.97 14.33
CA LEU A 425 -6.50 18.34 14.34
C LEU A 425 -5.74 19.27 13.38
N HIS A 426 -4.41 19.11 13.26
CA HIS A 426 -3.63 19.82 12.24
C HIS A 426 -4.09 19.47 10.82
N LEU A 427 -4.31 18.17 10.56
CA LEU A 427 -4.73 17.70 9.24
C LEU A 427 -6.16 18.07 8.90
N ALA A 428 -7.05 18.10 9.88
CA ALA A 428 -8.43 18.54 9.68
C ALA A 428 -8.50 19.97 9.15
N ILE A 429 -7.58 20.84 9.59
CA ILE A 429 -7.45 22.21 9.11
C ILE A 429 -6.79 22.22 7.73
N LEU A 430 -5.66 21.54 7.55
CA LEU A 430 -4.93 21.47 6.26
C LEU A 430 -5.71 20.78 5.12
N GLY A 431 -6.76 20.02 5.44
CA GLY A 431 -7.53 19.23 4.49
C GLY A 431 -8.07 20.03 3.30
N ARG A 432 -8.39 21.32 3.53
CA ARG A 432 -8.91 22.24 2.52
C ARG A 432 -7.83 22.80 1.58
N GLU A 433 -6.68 23.23 2.10
CA GLU A 433 -5.59 23.81 1.29
C GLU A 433 -4.90 22.79 0.37
N ARG A 434 -4.89 21.50 0.77
CA ARG A 434 -4.21 20.43 0.03
C ARG A 434 -5.12 19.65 -0.91
N ASN A 435 -6.35 20.10 -1.17
CA ASN A 435 -7.36 19.33 -1.93
C ASN A 435 -7.56 17.90 -1.40
N LEU A 436 -7.30 17.66 -0.10
CA LEU A 436 -7.47 16.33 0.51
C LEU A 436 -8.95 15.97 0.66
N ALA A 437 -9.83 16.94 0.46
CA ALA A 437 -11.26 16.72 0.39
C ALA A 437 -11.90 17.70 -0.60
N THR A 438 -12.92 17.21 -1.28
CA THR A 438 -13.77 17.89 -2.27
C THR A 438 -14.35 19.23 -1.80
N GLU A 439 -15.00 19.93 -2.73
CA GLU A 439 -15.84 21.12 -2.53
C GLU A 439 -16.83 21.04 -1.34
N ASN A 440 -17.05 19.84 -0.77
CA ASN A 440 -17.97 19.53 0.34
C ASN A 440 -17.31 19.27 1.72
N TYR A 441 -16.01 19.52 1.91
CA TYR A 441 -15.35 19.32 3.22
C TYR A 441 -15.65 20.45 4.20
N GLU A 442 -16.41 20.12 5.24
CA GLU A 442 -16.79 21.06 6.28
C GLU A 442 -15.76 21.04 7.42
N VAL A 443 -14.82 21.98 7.36
CA VAL A 443 -13.72 22.13 8.32
C VAL A 443 -14.30 22.29 9.73
N LEU A 444 -15.31 23.15 9.88
CA LEU A 444 -15.89 23.50 11.18
C LEU A 444 -16.44 22.28 11.92
N GLN A 445 -17.29 21.48 11.27
CA GLN A 445 -17.94 20.36 11.93
C GLN A 445 -16.97 19.22 12.25
N THR A 446 -16.01 18.98 11.34
CA THR A 446 -14.95 17.99 11.56
C THR A 446 -14.08 18.39 12.75
N LEU A 447 -13.72 19.69 12.82
CA LEU A 447 -12.96 20.27 13.91
C LEU A 447 -13.70 20.15 15.25
N GLN A 448 -14.98 20.52 15.29
CA GLN A 448 -15.82 20.37 16.48
C GLN A 448 -15.89 18.91 16.96
N LEU A 449 -16.04 17.95 16.04
CA LEU A 449 -16.04 16.53 16.41
C LEU A 449 -14.69 16.09 16.97
N ILE A 450 -13.57 16.44 16.32
CA ILE A 450 -12.23 16.07 16.78
C ILE A 450 -11.93 16.64 18.18
N LEU A 451 -12.31 17.91 18.44
CA LEU A 451 -12.20 18.53 19.76
C LEU A 451 -13.08 17.81 20.80
N LYS A 452 -14.34 17.51 20.46
CA LYS A 452 -15.26 16.74 21.33
C LYS A 452 -14.69 15.37 21.69
N LEU A 453 -13.97 14.74 20.76
CA LEU A 453 -13.31 13.45 20.99
C LEU A 453 -12.04 13.57 21.87
N GLY A 454 -11.65 14.78 22.26
CA GLY A 454 -10.57 15.06 23.19
C GLY A 454 -9.21 15.23 22.53
N ALA A 455 -9.18 15.75 21.30
CA ALA A 455 -7.93 16.26 20.73
C ALA A 455 -7.42 17.44 21.56
N ASP A 456 -6.11 17.48 21.79
CA ASP A 456 -5.45 18.63 22.39
C ASP A 456 -5.35 19.78 21.36
N PRO A 457 -6.02 20.92 21.59
CA PRO A 457 -5.98 22.07 20.69
C PRO A 457 -4.63 22.80 20.70
N ASN A 458 -3.79 22.54 21.71
CA ASN A 458 -2.45 23.11 21.87
C ASN A 458 -1.32 22.16 21.44
N ALA A 459 -1.65 20.96 20.95
CA ALA A 459 -0.66 20.05 20.40
C ALA A 459 0.16 20.74 19.31
N ILE A 460 1.47 20.52 19.27
CA ILE A 460 2.36 21.12 18.28
C ILE A 460 2.81 20.10 17.24
N ASP A 461 2.94 20.53 15.99
CA ASP A 461 3.54 19.74 14.91
C ASP A 461 5.08 19.77 14.95
N GLN A 462 5.69 19.19 13.91
CA GLN A 462 7.14 19.10 13.75
C GLN A 462 7.86 20.46 13.65
N LYS A 463 7.13 21.55 13.41
CA LYS A 463 7.65 22.93 13.32
C LYS A 463 7.29 23.76 14.56
N GLY A 464 6.78 23.13 15.60
CA GLY A 464 6.26 23.82 16.79
C GLY A 464 4.96 24.57 16.54
N ARG A 465 4.26 24.31 15.43
CA ARG A 465 2.99 24.99 15.12
C ARG A 465 1.85 24.29 15.81
N THR A 466 0.96 25.02 16.46
CA THR A 466 -0.35 24.51 16.91
C THR A 466 -1.35 24.49 15.73
N PRO A 467 -2.48 23.77 15.83
CA PRO A 467 -3.56 23.87 14.85
C PRO A 467 -3.99 25.32 14.59
N LEU A 468 -4.00 26.16 15.63
CA LEU A 468 -4.35 27.57 15.51
C LEU A 468 -3.32 28.39 14.70
N HIS A 469 -2.03 28.05 14.76
CA HIS A 469 -1.01 28.66 13.88
C HIS A 469 -1.29 28.38 12.41
N ILE A 470 -1.68 27.14 12.08
CA ILE A 470 -1.99 26.76 10.70
C ILE A 470 -3.16 27.60 10.19
N MET A 471 -4.24 27.69 10.97
CA MET A 471 -5.45 28.38 10.52
C MET A 471 -5.30 29.91 10.48
N ALA A 472 -4.47 30.49 11.34
CA ALA A 472 -4.13 31.92 11.29
C ALA A 472 -3.50 32.32 9.95
N GLY A 473 -2.82 31.39 9.28
CA GLY A 473 -2.17 31.61 7.97
C GLY A 473 -3.10 31.51 6.76
N PHE A 474 -4.39 31.17 6.94
CA PHE A 474 -5.30 30.93 5.83
C PHE A 474 -5.66 32.23 5.09
N LYS A 475 -5.50 32.21 3.76
CA LYS A 475 -5.84 33.35 2.90
C LYS A 475 -7.34 33.66 2.92
N ASP A 476 -8.18 32.66 3.08
CA ASP A 476 -9.64 32.76 3.13
C ASP A 476 -10.18 32.73 4.57
N LEU A 477 -9.38 33.12 5.58
CA LEU A 477 -9.79 33.17 6.98
C LEU A 477 -11.05 34.03 7.25
N HIS A 478 -11.31 35.03 6.41
CA HIS A 478 -12.52 35.87 6.47
C HIS A 478 -13.81 35.12 6.07
N VAL A 479 -13.73 33.98 5.39
CA VAL A 479 -14.89 33.14 5.07
C VAL A 479 -15.53 32.69 6.38
N GLU A 480 -16.86 32.80 6.46
CA GLU A 480 -17.63 32.55 7.68
C GLU A 480 -17.26 31.22 8.35
N GLU A 481 -17.16 30.14 7.58
CA GLU A 481 -16.78 28.83 8.10
C GLU A 481 -15.40 28.81 8.76
N ASN A 482 -14.38 29.40 8.12
CA ASN A 482 -13.02 29.45 8.67
C ASN A 482 -12.95 30.36 9.89
N ARG A 483 -13.70 31.47 9.89
CA ARG A 483 -13.81 32.37 11.03
C ARG A 483 -14.45 31.67 12.22
N LEU A 484 -15.51 30.89 12.01
CA LEU A 484 -16.14 30.09 13.04
C LEU A 484 -15.21 28.99 13.54
N ALA A 485 -14.51 28.28 12.65
CA ALA A 485 -13.51 27.29 13.04
C ALA A 485 -12.39 27.91 13.89
N PHE A 486 -11.95 29.13 13.54
CA PHE A 486 -10.97 29.89 14.32
C PHE A 486 -11.47 30.21 15.70
N LYS A 487 -12.72 30.65 15.78
CA LYS A 487 -13.37 30.89 17.06
C LYS A 487 -13.46 29.63 17.92
N GLU A 488 -13.86 28.49 17.35
CA GLU A 488 -13.92 27.21 18.08
C GLU A 488 -12.57 26.81 18.68
N LEU A 489 -11.46 26.98 17.97
CA LEU A 489 -10.14 26.69 18.54
C LEU A 489 -9.77 27.65 19.68
N VAL A 490 -10.06 28.95 19.53
CA VAL A 490 -9.83 29.94 20.60
C VAL A 490 -10.68 29.60 21.83
N ASP A 491 -11.96 29.26 21.61
CA ASP A 491 -12.90 28.86 22.66
C ASP A 491 -12.49 27.52 23.32
N ALA A 492 -11.75 26.66 22.61
CA ALA A 492 -11.14 25.44 23.14
C ALA A 492 -9.86 25.69 23.95
N GLU A 493 -9.63 26.89 24.47
CA GLU A 493 -8.47 27.27 25.30
C GLU A 493 -7.12 27.18 24.55
N SER A 494 -7.12 27.43 23.24
CA SER A 494 -5.87 27.52 22.46
C SER A 494 -5.05 28.75 22.84
N HIS A 495 -3.74 28.57 23.02
CA HIS A 495 -2.81 29.67 23.30
C HIS A 495 -2.51 30.50 22.04
N LEU A 496 -2.82 31.80 22.09
CA LEU A 496 -2.56 32.78 21.01
C LEU A 496 -1.10 33.25 20.94
N ASP A 497 -0.34 32.99 21.99
CA ASP A 497 1.02 33.46 22.24
C ASP A 497 2.08 32.34 22.28
N SER A 498 1.64 31.09 22.08
CA SER A 498 2.54 30.00 21.72
C SER A 498 3.30 30.40 20.46
N ALA A 499 4.59 30.08 20.43
CA ALA A 499 5.47 30.42 19.32
C ALA A 499 5.98 29.15 18.62
N THR A 500 6.07 29.24 17.30
CA THR A 500 6.73 28.23 16.47
C THR A 500 8.23 28.17 16.73
N ASP A 501 8.91 27.18 16.17
CA ASP A 501 10.37 27.07 16.25
C ASP A 501 11.10 28.29 15.64
N ASP A 502 10.47 28.94 14.65
CA ASP A 502 10.97 30.18 14.04
C ASP A 502 10.75 31.42 14.93
N GLY A 503 9.87 31.30 15.93
CA GLY A 503 9.52 32.33 16.90
C GLY A 503 8.28 33.14 16.54
N GLU A 504 7.51 32.71 15.54
CA GLU A 504 6.23 33.33 15.15
C GLU A 504 5.11 32.89 16.09
N THR A 505 4.36 33.82 16.67
CA THR A 505 3.11 33.49 17.39
C THR A 505 1.91 33.46 16.45
N VAL A 506 0.80 32.86 16.90
CA VAL A 506 -0.49 32.93 16.21
C VAL A 506 -0.87 34.38 15.89
N ILE A 507 -0.70 35.32 16.82
CA ILE A 507 -1.02 36.74 16.61
C ILE A 507 -0.12 37.34 15.53
N SER A 508 1.18 37.00 15.52
CA SER A 508 2.10 37.51 14.50
C SER A 508 1.72 37.04 13.09
N ILE A 509 1.32 35.77 12.95
CA ILE A 509 0.85 35.19 11.67
C ILE A 509 -0.47 35.85 11.28
N LEU A 510 -1.44 35.93 12.21
CA LEU A 510 -2.73 36.54 11.97
C LEU A 510 -2.61 37.99 11.50
N LYS A 511 -1.73 38.80 12.13
CA LYS A 511 -1.45 40.18 11.70
C LYS A 511 -0.97 40.22 10.25
N LYS A 512 0.00 39.36 9.87
CA LYS A 512 0.50 39.28 8.49
C LYS A 512 -0.62 38.93 7.51
N THR A 513 -1.38 37.89 7.81
CA THR A 513 -2.50 37.44 6.97
C THR A 513 -3.58 38.51 6.80
N LEU A 514 -3.91 39.27 7.86
CA LEU A 514 -4.87 40.36 7.76
C LEU A 514 -4.30 41.61 7.04
N MET A 515 -2.99 41.85 7.10
CA MET A 515 -2.35 42.93 6.30
C MET A 515 -2.43 42.63 4.80
N GLU A 516 -2.33 41.36 4.41
CA GLU A 516 -2.50 40.94 3.01
C GLU A 516 -3.91 41.20 2.47
N TYR A 517 -4.90 41.43 3.34
CA TYR A 517 -6.25 41.80 2.92
C TYR A 517 -6.36 43.24 2.42
N GLY A 518 -5.36 44.10 2.65
CA GLY A 518 -5.36 45.49 2.21
C GLY A 518 -6.56 46.27 2.77
N ASP A 519 -7.26 47.03 1.90
CA ASP A 519 -8.47 47.80 2.26
C ASP A 519 -9.73 46.93 2.45
N ASN A 520 -9.63 45.61 2.32
CA ASN A 520 -10.78 44.72 2.50
C ASN A 520 -11.23 44.68 3.97
N TYR A 521 -12.52 44.37 4.17
CA TYR A 521 -13.13 44.29 5.49
C TYR A 521 -12.43 43.26 6.38
N VAL A 522 -11.82 43.73 7.47
CA VAL A 522 -11.33 42.89 8.56
C VAL A 522 -12.44 42.72 9.58
N HIS A 523 -12.86 41.47 9.83
CA HIS A 523 -13.94 41.20 10.77
C HIS A 523 -13.57 41.65 12.20
N PRO A 524 -14.46 42.36 12.94
CA PRO A 524 -14.19 42.91 14.28
C PRO A 524 -13.67 41.89 15.29
N TYR A 525 -14.11 40.64 15.16
CA TYR A 525 -13.58 39.51 15.94
C TYR A 525 -12.05 39.43 15.89
N PHE A 526 -11.42 39.46 14.71
CA PHE A 526 -9.97 39.37 14.60
C PHE A 526 -9.25 40.63 15.10
N VAL A 527 -9.87 41.80 14.92
CA VAL A 527 -9.37 43.06 15.49
C VAL A 527 -9.34 42.98 17.02
N SER A 528 -10.37 42.40 17.63
CA SER A 528 -10.41 42.21 19.08
C SER A 528 -9.31 41.27 19.59
N LEU A 529 -9.04 40.18 18.85
CA LEU A 529 -7.99 39.21 19.20
C LEU A 529 -6.59 39.82 19.13
N ILE A 530 -6.30 40.58 18.07
CA ILE A 530 -4.98 41.23 17.89
C ILE A 530 -4.70 42.26 18.99
N ASN A 531 -5.75 42.90 19.50
CA ASN A 531 -5.66 43.88 20.58
C ASN A 531 -5.87 43.27 21.97
N THR A 532 -5.96 41.94 22.08
CA THR A 532 -6.16 41.26 23.36
C THR A 532 -4.92 41.41 24.23
N VAL A 533 -5.12 41.81 25.49
CA VAL A 533 -4.07 41.85 26.50
C VAL A 533 -3.91 40.47 27.10
N HIS A 534 -2.71 39.89 27.01
CA HIS A 534 -2.45 38.55 27.53
C HIS A 534 -2.43 38.52 29.06
N PRO A 535 -2.73 37.36 29.69
CA PRO A 535 -2.54 37.18 31.13
C PRO A 535 -1.11 37.50 31.57
N LEU A 536 -0.94 37.94 32.82
CA LEU A 536 0.38 38.26 33.40
C LEU A 536 1.35 37.07 33.33
N SER A 537 0.85 35.84 33.45
CA SER A 537 1.64 34.62 33.31
C SER A 537 2.36 34.53 31.96
N CYS A 538 1.69 34.91 30.87
CA CYS A 538 2.24 34.94 29.52
C CYS A 538 3.36 35.99 29.40
N TYR A 539 3.13 37.19 29.94
CA TYR A 539 4.17 38.23 29.98
C TYR A 539 5.40 37.78 30.79
N ALA A 540 5.19 37.13 31.93
CA ALA A 540 6.27 36.59 32.75
C ALA A 540 7.08 35.52 31.99
N ALA A 541 6.41 34.59 31.32
CA ALA A 541 7.07 33.57 30.48
C ALA A 541 7.90 34.20 29.36
N ARG A 542 7.38 35.23 28.68
CA ARG A 542 8.11 35.97 27.63
C ARG A 542 9.37 36.63 28.16
N VAL A 543 9.30 37.25 29.34
CA VAL A 543 10.48 37.87 29.99
C VAL A 543 11.53 36.80 30.31
N ILE A 544 11.12 35.66 30.87
CA ILE A 544 12.03 34.53 31.15
C ILE A 544 12.76 34.08 29.88
N ARG A 545 12.02 33.88 28.78
CA ARG A 545 12.56 33.45 27.48
C ARG A 545 13.47 34.48 26.84
N ARG A 546 13.08 35.77 26.85
CA ARG A 546 13.83 36.88 26.25
C ARG A 546 15.23 37.04 26.86
N TYR A 547 15.31 36.98 28.18
CA TYR A 547 16.58 37.19 28.90
C TYR A 547 17.37 35.89 29.10
N GLY A 548 16.91 34.77 28.52
CA GLY A 548 17.57 33.47 28.68
C GLY A 548 17.66 33.03 30.14
N ILE A 549 16.68 33.41 30.97
CA ILE A 549 16.68 33.06 32.39
C ILE A 549 16.47 31.55 32.50
N PRO A 550 17.39 30.79 33.12
CA PRO A 550 17.22 29.34 33.27
C PRO A 550 15.97 29.03 34.09
N PHE A 551 15.10 28.18 33.55
CA PHE A 551 13.83 27.76 34.15
C PHE A 551 13.70 26.24 34.28
N ASP A 552 14.81 25.53 34.07
CA ASP A 552 14.98 24.09 34.25
C ASP A 552 15.33 23.75 35.71
N GLU A 553 15.60 22.45 35.98
CA GLU A 553 16.22 21.96 37.23
C GLU A 553 15.56 22.47 38.53
N ASN A 554 14.25 22.30 38.69
CA ASN A 554 13.46 22.71 39.86
C ASN A 554 13.41 24.22 40.15
N ARG A 555 13.91 25.09 39.25
CA ARG A 555 13.82 26.56 39.42
C ARG A 555 12.39 27.08 39.33
N ILE A 556 11.56 26.40 38.53
CA ILE A 556 10.11 26.55 38.53
C ILE A 556 9.46 25.17 38.60
N PRO A 557 8.21 25.07 39.10
CA PRO A 557 7.45 23.82 39.10
C PRO A 557 7.47 23.14 37.73
N VAL A 558 7.68 21.82 37.70
CA VAL A 558 7.83 21.03 36.46
C VAL A 558 6.68 21.26 35.47
N HIS A 559 5.45 21.40 35.97
CA HIS A 559 4.27 21.66 35.13
C HIS A 559 4.26 23.05 34.45
N LEU A 560 5.05 24.02 34.94
CA LEU A 560 5.18 25.35 34.33
C LEU A 560 6.32 25.43 33.31
N GLN A 561 7.22 24.44 33.27
CA GLN A 561 8.33 24.43 32.32
C GLN A 561 7.88 24.38 30.85
N PRO A 562 6.91 23.51 30.46
CA PRO A 562 6.37 23.51 29.10
C PRO A 562 5.69 24.84 28.75
N PHE A 563 4.97 25.44 29.71
CA PHE A 563 4.32 26.74 29.54
C PHE A 563 5.34 27.85 29.28
N VAL A 564 6.45 27.91 30.01
CA VAL A 564 7.51 28.90 29.72
C VAL A 564 8.19 28.60 28.38
N ALA A 565 8.44 27.33 28.09
CA ALA A 565 9.13 26.90 26.87
C ALA A 565 8.36 27.26 25.58
N CYS A 566 7.03 27.27 25.59
CA CYS A 566 6.21 27.54 24.41
C CYS A 566 6.20 29.02 23.98
N HIS A 567 6.79 29.94 24.75
CA HIS A 567 6.81 31.37 24.42
C HIS A 567 8.05 31.78 23.59
N SER A 568 7.88 32.77 22.69
CA SER A 568 8.96 33.30 21.85
C SER A 568 9.96 34.13 22.67
N ALA A 569 11.26 33.97 22.34
CA ALA A 569 12.32 34.85 22.83
C ALA A 569 12.49 36.13 21.96
N LYS A 570 11.84 36.20 20.78
CA LYS A 570 12.15 37.19 19.73
C LYS A 570 11.14 38.36 19.61
N GLU A 571 9.94 38.27 20.17
CA GLU A 571 8.82 39.17 19.84
C GLU A 571 8.78 40.56 20.52
N PHE A 572 9.91 41.21 20.70
CA PHE A 572 9.93 42.66 20.97
C PHE A 572 10.99 43.32 20.10
N ALA A 573 10.70 43.41 18.80
CA ALA A 573 11.12 44.54 18.01
C ALA A 573 9.89 45.44 17.94
N ASP A 574 10.02 46.63 18.52
CA ASP A 574 8.95 47.60 18.78
C ASP A 574 8.05 47.93 17.58
#